data_AF-A0A9E7AFW5-F1
#
_entry.id   AF-A0A9E7AFW5-F1
#
_cell.length_a   1.000
_cell.length_b   1.000
_cell.length_c   1.000
_cell.angle_alpha   90.00
_cell.angle_beta   90.00
_cell.angle_gamma   90.00
#
_symmetry.space_group_name_H-M   'P 1'
#
loop_
_entity.id
_entity.type
_entity.pdbx_description
1 polymer ?
#
loop_
_entity_poly.entity_id
_entity_poly.type
_entity_poly.pdbx_seq_one_letter_code
_entity_poly.pdbx_strand_id
1 'polypeptide(L)'
;MLLDWDTEHPARSLAVEVFALTEGLEGDFFAGEPREERGKAALTELFETVRSGSTPIIVEKVVEEIDNVVRQVRFDGWQSTSEGDREVRRQLRLILVVKFKIKSTDVFGKAHEYIREYY
;
A
#
# COMPACT_ATOMS: atom_id res chain seq x y z
N MET A 1 28.06 10.92 -2.32
CA MET A 1 27.59 9.93 -3.31
C MET A 1 26.66 8.94 -2.61
N LEU A 2 25.38 9.28 -2.62
CA LEU A 2 24.20 8.45 -2.37
C LEU A 2 23.11 9.32 -3.01
N LEU A 3 22.49 8.87 -4.09
CA LEU A 3 21.52 9.66 -4.83
C LEU A 3 20.32 9.92 -3.92
N ASP A 4 20.18 11.18 -3.48
CA ASP A 4 18.96 11.71 -2.89
C ASP A 4 17.83 11.60 -3.92
N TRP A 5 16.96 10.62 -3.72
CA TRP A 5 15.75 10.38 -4.50
C TRP A 5 14.65 11.43 -4.23
N ASP A 6 14.89 12.39 -3.32
CA ASP A 6 13.87 13.28 -2.78
C ASP A 6 13.67 14.60 -3.57
N THR A 7 14.32 14.78 -4.72
CA THR A 7 14.35 16.09 -5.41
C THR A 7 13.48 16.21 -6.67
N GLU A 8 12.93 15.13 -7.25
CA GLU A 8 12.25 15.26 -8.56
C GLU A 8 10.93 14.49 -8.71
N HIS A 9 10.01 14.59 -7.74
CA HIS A 9 8.61 14.20 -7.97
C HIS A 9 7.65 15.40 -7.85
N PRO A 10 7.65 16.34 -8.84
CA PRO A 10 6.71 17.48 -8.86
C PRO A 10 5.23 17.06 -8.96
N ALA A 11 4.93 15.78 -9.23
CA ALA A 11 3.57 15.26 -9.31
C ALA A 11 2.96 14.83 -7.96
N ARG A 12 3.76 14.67 -6.88
CA ARG A 12 3.24 14.29 -5.55
C ARG A 12 2.54 15.46 -4.83
N SER A 13 2.91 16.71 -5.11
CA SER A 13 2.24 17.90 -4.54
C SER A 13 0.97 18.26 -5.32
N LEU A 14 1.05 18.26 -6.65
CA LEU A 14 -0.03 18.79 -7.49
C LEU A 14 -1.24 17.87 -7.59
N ALA A 15 -1.10 16.53 -7.53
CA ALA A 15 -2.27 15.64 -7.56
C ALA A 15 -3.08 15.73 -6.26
N VAL A 16 -2.41 15.96 -5.13
CA VAL A 16 -3.04 16.18 -3.82
C VAL A 16 -3.63 17.60 -3.73
N GLU A 17 -2.92 18.62 -4.23
CA GLU A 17 -3.40 20.01 -4.26
C GLU A 17 -4.57 20.22 -5.25
N VAL A 18 -4.53 19.63 -6.45
CA VAL A 18 -5.60 19.80 -7.46
C VAL A 18 -6.89 19.11 -7.02
N PHE A 19 -6.80 18.01 -6.26
CA PHE A 19 -7.96 17.37 -5.66
C PHE A 19 -8.51 18.19 -4.47
N ALA A 20 -7.63 18.76 -3.63
CA ALA A 20 -8.02 19.58 -2.47
C ALA A 20 -8.74 20.89 -2.82
N LEU A 21 -8.60 21.40 -4.05
CA LEU A 21 -9.24 22.65 -4.48
C LEU A 21 -10.68 22.47 -4.96
N THR A 22 -11.13 21.25 -5.27
CA THR A 22 -12.47 21.04 -5.87
C THR A 22 -13.52 20.52 -4.89
N GLU A 23 -13.14 19.84 -3.81
CA GLU A 23 -14.07 19.34 -2.80
C GLU A 23 -13.60 19.74 -1.40
N GLY A 24 -14.28 20.72 -0.81
CA GLY A 24 -14.07 21.12 0.58
C GLY A 24 -14.60 20.08 1.56
N LEU A 25 -13.95 18.92 1.64
CA LEU A 25 -14.21 17.89 2.64
C LEU A 25 -12.94 17.67 3.48
N GLU A 26 -12.93 18.39 4.61
CA GLU A 26 -12.36 18.01 5.90
C GLU A 26 -11.11 17.12 5.89
N GLY A 27 -9.95 17.77 6.03
CA GLY A 27 -8.66 17.15 6.34
C GLY A 27 -8.56 16.55 7.75
N ASP A 28 -9.67 16.07 8.31
CA ASP A 28 -9.77 15.54 9.69
C ASP A 28 -10.18 14.06 9.74
N PHE A 29 -10.40 13.40 8.59
CA PHE A 29 -10.96 12.03 8.56
C PHE A 29 -10.03 10.93 9.12
N PHE A 30 -8.70 11.14 9.13
CA PHE A 30 -7.73 10.11 9.54
C PHE A 30 -6.85 10.49 10.74
N ALA A 31 -7.08 11.67 11.34
CA ALA A 31 -6.21 12.22 12.39
C ALA A 31 -6.18 11.38 13.68
N GLY A 32 -7.19 10.54 13.92
CA GLY A 32 -7.29 9.65 15.10
C GLY A 32 -7.18 8.14 14.85
N GLU A 33 -7.06 7.68 13.60
CA GLU A 33 -7.04 6.25 13.30
C GLU A 33 -5.67 5.59 13.57
N PRO A 34 -5.62 4.34 14.07
CA PRO A 34 -4.41 3.55 14.20
C PRO A 34 -3.61 3.52 12.89
N ARG A 35 -2.27 3.52 13.00
CA ARG A 35 -1.34 3.50 11.85
C ARG A 35 -1.68 2.39 10.83
N GLU A 36 -2.16 1.26 11.31
CA GLU A 36 -2.57 0.11 10.51
C GLU A 36 -3.82 0.37 9.65
N GLU A 37 -4.78 1.15 10.16
CA GLU A 37 -6.00 1.50 9.42
C GLU A 37 -5.68 2.45 8.26
N ARG A 38 -4.71 3.36 8.44
CA ARG A 38 -4.14 4.17 7.37
C ARG A 38 -3.44 3.32 6.31
N GLY A 39 -2.70 2.29 6.73
CA GLY A 39 -2.09 1.32 5.81
C GLY A 39 -3.13 0.57 4.98
N LYS A 40 -4.25 0.19 5.61
CA LYS A 40 -5.39 -0.42 4.91
C LYS A 40 -5.99 0.52 3.88
N ALA A 41 -6.22 1.80 4.23
CA ALA A 41 -6.74 2.81 3.31
C ALA A 41 -5.82 3.05 2.10
N ALA A 42 -4.51 3.15 2.31
CA ALA A 42 -3.52 3.31 1.23
C ALA A 42 -3.49 2.12 0.26
N LEU A 43 -3.63 0.89 0.78
CA LEU A 43 -3.77 -0.30 -0.06
C LEU A 43 -5.06 -0.27 -0.87
N THR A 44 -6.19 0.16 -0.28
CA THR A 44 -7.47 0.32 -1.00
C THR A 44 -7.32 1.26 -2.19
N GLU A 45 -6.79 2.47 -1.99
CA GLU A 45 -6.58 3.45 -3.07
C GLU A 45 -5.69 2.86 -4.17
N LEU A 46 -4.58 2.20 -3.80
CA LEU A 46 -3.70 1.54 -4.77
C LEU A 46 -4.46 0.53 -5.64
N PHE A 47 -5.26 -0.36 -5.05
CA PHE A 47 -5.94 -1.42 -5.79
C PHE A 47 -7.17 -0.93 -6.55
N GLU A 48 -7.78 0.19 -6.15
CA GLU A 48 -8.82 0.86 -6.95
C GLU A 48 -8.27 1.35 -8.30
N THR A 49 -7.06 1.92 -8.32
CA THR A 49 -6.43 2.35 -9.59
C THR A 49 -6.09 1.19 -10.53
N VAL A 50 -5.95 -0.03 -9.99
CA VAL A 50 -5.58 -1.25 -10.74
C VAL A 50 -6.81 -1.95 -11.32
N ARG A 51 -8.03 -1.55 -10.91
CA ARG A 51 -9.30 -2.13 -11.35
C ARG A 51 -9.55 -1.85 -12.84
N SER A 52 -9.01 -2.70 -13.71
CA SER A 52 -9.31 -2.75 -15.14
C SER A 52 -10.20 -3.96 -15.45
N GLY A 53 -11.13 -3.78 -16.41
CA GLY A 53 -12.32 -4.62 -16.62
C GLY A 53 -12.11 -6.11 -16.94
N SER A 54 -10.88 -6.63 -16.97
CA SER A 54 -10.57 -8.05 -17.19
C SER A 54 -10.31 -8.84 -15.90
N THR A 55 -10.17 -8.17 -14.75
CA THR A 55 -10.01 -8.84 -13.46
C THR A 55 -11.08 -8.30 -12.50
N PRO A 56 -12.04 -9.11 -12.03
CA PRO A 56 -12.90 -8.74 -10.92
C PRO A 56 -12.07 -8.77 -9.63
N ILE A 57 -11.20 -7.78 -9.47
CA ILE A 57 -10.50 -7.50 -8.23
C ILE A 57 -11.56 -6.91 -7.30
N ILE A 58 -12.01 -7.70 -6.33
CA ILE A 58 -12.75 -7.15 -5.18
C ILE A 58 -11.67 -6.52 -4.30
N VAL A 59 -11.45 -5.21 -4.49
CA VAL A 59 -10.41 -4.42 -3.79
C VAL A 59 -10.43 -4.71 -2.30
N GLU A 60 -11.61 -4.66 -1.68
CA GLU A 60 -11.82 -4.96 -0.26
C GLU A 60 -11.23 -6.32 0.14
N LYS A 61 -11.43 -7.38 -0.66
CA LYS A 61 -10.92 -8.72 -0.36
C LYS A 61 -9.41 -8.83 -0.50
N VAL A 62 -8.81 -8.11 -1.44
CA VAL A 62 -7.34 -8.08 -1.58
C VAL A 62 -6.73 -7.40 -0.38
N VAL A 63 -7.25 -6.23 -0.04
CA VAL A 63 -6.75 -5.40 1.06
C VAL A 63 -6.93 -6.13 2.40
N GLU A 64 -8.09 -6.73 2.64
CA GLU A 64 -8.35 -7.51 3.86
C GLU A 64 -7.42 -8.73 3.97
N GLU A 65 -7.15 -9.44 2.87
CA GLU A 65 -6.21 -10.56 2.89
C GLU A 65 -4.78 -10.11 3.21
N ILE A 66 -4.33 -9.01 2.61
CA ILE A 66 -3.00 -8.45 2.86
C ILE A 66 -2.89 -8.01 4.32
N ASP A 67 -3.86 -7.25 4.83
CA ASP A 67 -3.91 -6.79 6.21
C ASP A 67 -3.81 -7.97 7.19
N ASN A 68 -4.63 -9.01 6.98
CA ASN A 68 -4.63 -10.21 7.83
C ASN A 68 -3.28 -10.94 7.83
N VAL A 69 -2.67 -11.12 6.66
CA VAL A 69 -1.40 -11.86 6.57
C VAL A 69 -0.25 -11.03 7.12
N VAL A 70 -0.21 -9.73 6.86
CA VAL A 70 0.80 -8.84 7.44
C VAL A 70 0.68 -8.81 8.96
N ARG A 71 -0.54 -8.74 9.50
CA ARG A 71 -0.81 -8.85 10.95
C ARG A 71 -0.26 -10.14 11.57
N GLN A 72 -0.35 -11.25 10.86
CA GLN A 72 0.11 -12.56 11.34
C GLN A 72 1.63 -12.74 11.22
N VAL A 73 2.25 -12.16 10.20
CA VAL A 73 3.66 -12.37 9.85
C VAL A 73 4.56 -11.33 10.51
N ARG A 74 4.05 -10.12 10.77
CA ARG A 74 4.84 -9.07 11.41
C ARG A 74 5.12 -9.44 12.87
N PHE A 75 6.36 -9.22 13.26
CA PHE A 75 6.83 -9.27 14.64
C PHE A 75 7.56 -7.96 14.93
N ASP A 76 7.77 -7.63 16.21
CA ASP A 76 8.43 -6.37 16.58
C ASP A 76 9.81 -6.25 15.92
N GLY A 77 10.01 -5.19 15.14
CA GLY A 77 11.27 -4.93 14.44
C GLY A 77 11.48 -5.73 13.15
N TRP A 78 10.45 -6.39 12.62
CA TRP A 78 10.54 -7.17 11.37
C TRP A 78 11.14 -6.37 10.20
N GLN A 79 10.83 -5.08 10.11
CA GLN A 79 11.32 -4.14 9.10
C GLN A 79 12.85 -4.00 9.07
N SER A 80 13.51 -4.23 10.21
CA SER A 80 14.96 -4.11 10.38
C SER A 80 15.70 -5.43 10.13
N THR A 81 14.97 -6.51 9.85
CA THR A 81 15.53 -7.84 9.63
C THR A 81 15.33 -8.31 8.19
N SER A 82 16.37 -8.90 7.60
CA SER A 82 16.28 -9.46 6.24
C SER A 82 15.29 -10.61 6.15
N GLU A 83 15.16 -11.42 7.20
CA GLU A 83 14.23 -12.56 7.24
C GLU A 83 12.77 -12.09 7.32
N GLY A 84 12.47 -11.09 8.16
CA GLY A 84 11.12 -10.51 8.26
C GLY A 84 10.67 -9.83 6.96
N ASP A 85 11.53 -8.98 6.37
CA ASP A 85 11.26 -8.34 5.06
C ASP A 85 11.05 -9.39 3.96
N ARG A 86 11.86 -10.44 3.93
CA ARG A 86 11.73 -11.54 2.96
C ARG A 86 10.42 -12.30 3.13
N GLU A 87 9.99 -12.56 4.35
CA GLU A 87 8.75 -13.29 4.62
C GLU A 87 7.52 -12.47 4.22
N VAL A 88 7.47 -11.18 4.58
CA VAL A 88 6.39 -10.28 4.14
C VAL A 88 6.32 -10.21 2.60
N ARG A 89 7.46 -10.06 1.92
CA ARG A 89 7.52 -10.09 0.44
C ARG A 89 7.01 -11.40 -0.14
N ARG A 90 7.37 -12.54 0.45
CA ARG A 90 6.93 -13.86 0.00
C ARG A 90 5.41 -13.97 0.09
N GLN A 91 4.85 -13.61 1.24
CA GLN A 91 3.42 -13.70 1.48
C GLN A 91 2.62 -12.75 0.59
N LEU A 92 3.08 -11.50 0.45
CA LEU A 92 2.50 -10.54 -0.48
C LEU A 92 2.50 -11.07 -1.93
N ARG A 93 3.58 -11.73 -2.36
CA ARG A 93 3.67 -12.33 -3.70
C ARG A 93 2.63 -13.45 -3.88
N LEU A 94 2.44 -14.29 -2.87
CA LEU A 94 1.45 -15.38 -2.91
C LEU A 94 0.03 -14.82 -3.06
N ILE A 95 -0.32 -13.81 -2.25
CA ILE A 95 -1.63 -13.16 -2.31
C ILE A 95 -1.86 -12.56 -3.70
N LEU A 96 -0.97 -11.65 -4.14
CA LEU A 96 -1.17 -10.90 -5.38
C LEU A 96 -1.14 -11.82 -6.61
N VAL A 97 -0.12 -12.66 -6.74
CA VAL A 97 0.09 -13.44 -7.98
C VAL A 97 -0.72 -14.73 -8.00
N VAL A 98 -0.79 -15.46 -6.88
CA VAL A 98 -1.41 -16.79 -6.85
C VAL A 98 -2.91 -16.67 -6.64
N LYS A 99 -3.35 -15.92 -5.63
CA LYS A 99 -4.77 -15.79 -5.25
C LYS A 99 -5.52 -14.84 -6.18
N PHE A 100 -5.00 -13.64 -6.39
CA PHE A 100 -5.70 -12.59 -7.15
C PHE A 100 -5.23 -12.40 -8.60
N LYS A 101 -4.21 -13.15 -9.04
CA LYS A 101 -3.65 -13.10 -10.41
C LYS A 101 -3.14 -11.72 -10.84
N ILE A 102 -2.81 -10.85 -9.88
CA ILE A 102 -2.19 -9.54 -10.09
C ILE A 102 -0.69 -9.74 -10.29
N LYS A 103 -0.24 -9.62 -11.54
CA LYS A 103 1.17 -9.83 -11.94
C LYS A 103 1.96 -8.52 -12.12
N SER A 104 1.45 -7.40 -11.63
CA SER A 104 2.12 -6.10 -11.75
C SER A 104 3.25 -5.94 -10.73
N THR A 105 4.47 -5.72 -11.22
CA THR A 105 5.64 -5.44 -10.38
C THR A 105 5.48 -4.12 -9.63
N ASP A 106 4.88 -3.11 -10.27
CA ASP A 106 4.68 -1.78 -9.67
C ASP A 106 3.71 -1.85 -8.49
N VAL A 107 2.62 -2.60 -8.64
CA VAL A 107 1.63 -2.81 -7.57
C VAL A 107 2.24 -3.56 -6.41
N PHE A 108 3.07 -4.58 -6.68
CA PHE A 108 3.80 -5.29 -5.64
C PHE A 108 4.76 -4.36 -4.88
N GLY A 109 5.53 -3.53 -5.60
CA GLY A 109 6.47 -2.59 -4.99
C GLY A 109 5.78 -1.57 -4.08
N LYS A 110 4.72 -0.91 -4.59
CA LYS A 110 3.94 0.07 -3.82
C LYS A 110 3.25 -0.56 -2.61
N ALA A 111 2.63 -1.74 -2.78
CA ALA A 111 2.00 -2.44 -1.66
C ALA A 111 3.02 -2.79 -0.56
N HIS A 112 4.21 -3.25 -0.94
CA HIS A 112 5.28 -3.54 0.02
C HIS A 112 5.78 -2.28 0.75
N GLU A 113 5.91 -1.17 0.04
CA GLU A 113 6.29 0.12 0.63
C GLU A 113 5.26 0.59 1.67
N TYR A 114 3.97 0.56 1.33
CA TYR A 114 2.89 0.87 2.29
C TYR A 114 2.88 -0.08 3.47
N ILE A 115 3.13 -1.38 3.26
CA ILE A 115 3.22 -2.32 4.38
C ILE A 115 4.34 -1.92 5.34
N ARG A 116 5.52 -1.57 4.82
CA ARG A 116 6.67 -1.14 5.64
C ARG A 116 6.43 0.21 6.32
N GLU A 117 5.66 1.11 5.71
CA GLU A 117 5.38 2.43 6.28
C GLU A 117 4.31 2.38 7.38
N TYR A 118 3.34 1.47 7.29
CA TYR A 118 2.16 1.51 8.15
C TYR A 118 2.04 0.33 9.15
N TYR A 119 2.82 -0.74 8.98
CA TYR A 119 2.78 -1.96 9.82
C TYR A 119 4.15 -2.38 10.35
#